data_AF-A0A4Y2ISX2-F1
#
_entry.id   AF-A0A4Y2ISX2-F1
#
_cell.length_a   1.000
_cell.length_b   1.000
_cell.length_c   1.000
_cell.angle_alpha   90.00
_cell.angle_beta   90.00
_cell.angle_gamma   90.00
#
_symmetry.space_group_name_H-M   'P 1'
#
loop_
_entity.id
_entity.type
_entity.pdbx_description
1 polymer ?
#
loop_
_entity_poly.entity_id
_entity_poly.type
_entity_poly.pdbx_seq_one_letter_code
_entity_poly.pdbx_strand_id
1 'polypeptide(L)'
;MTEPRALISFLTQTIFLLTVRTAFSATPCGGYFTSLKGYIYTPNFPKPYKVPIQCQWVFEAPPGYKVSVYFTQFYMKRGLIAADYTYYSQHIQAGVGRYDFGVISSDDEPTYLVSNQQILVLTMNVRSLDNIHLRVREHILDVSGFNITYEMILKNETVREDSCIYHHCSFTGYCYASADFTRYACKCFNGYFGEECQYDDACGPNSTSEVCQNGGTCR
;
A
#
# COMPACT_ATOMS: atom_id res chain seq x y z
N MET A 1 6.85 38.28 79.44
CA MET A 1 6.15 38.89 78.29
C MET A 1 7.22 39.33 77.31
N THR A 2 7.38 38.59 76.20
CA THR A 2 7.94 39.02 74.89
C THR A 2 8.02 37.78 73.97
N GLU A 3 7.49 37.93 72.76
CA GLU A 3 7.26 36.95 71.69
C GLU A 3 8.53 36.19 71.20
N PRO A 4 8.36 34.99 70.60
CA PRO A 4 9.26 34.48 69.56
C PRO A 4 8.73 34.85 68.16
N ARG A 5 9.57 35.33 67.25
CA ARG A 5 9.22 35.41 65.81
C ARG A 5 10.14 34.50 65.02
N ALA A 6 9.51 33.43 64.51
CA ALA A 6 10.09 32.40 63.68
C ALA A 6 10.46 32.93 62.29
N LEU A 7 11.58 32.46 61.77
CA LEU A 7 12.08 32.68 60.42
C LEU A 7 11.13 32.06 59.38
N ILE A 8 10.73 32.87 58.39
CA ILE A 8 9.97 32.45 57.23
C ILE A 8 10.92 31.70 56.28
N SER A 9 10.73 30.39 56.11
CA SER A 9 11.39 29.63 55.05
C SER A 9 10.54 29.70 53.77
N PHE A 10 11.10 30.29 52.71
CA PHE A 10 10.51 30.30 51.39
C PHE A 10 10.69 28.93 50.74
N LEU A 11 9.63 28.12 50.69
CA LEU A 11 9.59 26.91 49.86
C LEU A 11 9.46 27.34 48.40
N THR A 12 10.54 27.20 47.63
CA THR A 12 10.51 27.35 46.17
C THR A 12 9.75 26.18 45.56
N GLN A 13 8.46 26.36 45.26
CA GLN A 13 7.74 25.46 44.36
C GLN A 13 8.04 25.85 42.92
N THR A 14 9.06 25.22 42.33
CA THR A 14 9.25 25.25 40.88
C THR A 14 8.28 24.28 40.24
N ILE A 15 7.20 24.82 39.68
CA ILE A 15 6.27 24.10 38.81
C ILE A 15 7.03 23.69 37.56
N PHE A 16 7.34 22.40 37.42
CA PHE A 16 7.89 21.84 36.19
C PHE A 16 6.75 21.74 35.18
N LEU A 17 6.65 22.72 34.27
CA LEU A 17 5.78 22.62 33.11
C LEU A 17 6.33 21.49 32.22
N LEU A 18 5.83 20.27 32.43
CA LEU A 18 5.92 19.21 31.44
C LEU A 18 5.14 19.69 30.22
N THR A 19 5.80 20.35 29.27
CA THR A 19 5.30 20.36 27.91
C THR A 19 5.28 18.90 27.47
N VAL A 20 4.13 18.24 27.60
CA VAL A 20 3.85 17.02 26.85
C VAL A 20 3.87 17.47 25.41
N ARG A 21 5.05 17.40 24.78
CA ARG A 21 5.11 17.26 23.34
C ARG A 21 4.37 15.97 23.10
N THR A 22 3.13 16.04 22.65
CA THR A 22 2.50 14.93 21.96
C THR A 22 3.38 14.68 20.75
N ALA A 23 4.43 13.88 20.92
CA ALA A 23 5.09 13.23 19.81
C ALA A 23 3.98 12.38 19.21
N PHE A 24 3.37 12.88 18.14
CA PHE A 24 2.58 12.06 17.25
C PHE A 24 3.58 11.00 16.76
N SER A 25 3.61 9.86 17.44
CA SER A 25 4.32 8.68 16.96
C SER A 25 3.51 8.17 15.78
N ALA A 26 3.57 8.92 14.68
CA ALA A 26 3.38 8.36 13.37
C ALA A 26 4.45 7.28 13.28
N THR A 27 4.03 6.02 13.28
CA THR A 27 4.90 4.94 12.83
C THR A 27 5.47 5.41 11.49
N PRO A 28 6.79 5.63 11.35
CA PRO A 28 7.34 6.13 10.10
C PRO A 28 7.02 5.10 9.03
N CYS A 29 6.22 5.49 8.06
CA CYS A 29 5.83 4.68 6.91
C CYS A 29 6.36 5.34 5.64
N GLY A 30 6.63 4.53 4.63
CA GLY A 30 7.42 4.99 3.49
C GLY A 30 8.88 4.56 3.58
N GLY A 31 9.71 5.14 2.73
CA GLY A 31 11.14 4.83 2.67
C GLY A 31 11.76 5.22 1.34
N TYR A 32 13.07 4.97 1.25
CA TYR A 32 13.88 5.19 0.05
C TYR A 32 14.37 3.84 -0.48
N PHE A 33 14.11 3.54 -1.74
CA PHE A 33 14.30 2.23 -2.33
C PHE A 33 15.22 2.31 -3.55
N THR A 34 16.39 1.68 -3.43
CA THR A 34 17.42 1.59 -4.48
C THR A 34 17.67 0.16 -4.96
N SER A 35 17.09 -0.85 -4.29
CA SER A 35 17.19 -2.25 -4.70
C SER A 35 16.42 -2.49 -5.99
N LEU A 36 16.95 -3.31 -6.91
CA LEU A 36 16.35 -3.56 -8.23
C LEU A 36 14.94 -4.14 -8.19
N LYS A 37 14.55 -4.84 -7.12
CA LYS A 37 13.21 -5.39 -6.95
C LYS A 37 12.88 -5.52 -5.48
N GLY A 38 11.59 -5.49 -5.17
CA GLY A 38 11.12 -5.63 -3.81
C GLY A 38 9.62 -5.43 -3.69
N TYR A 39 9.19 -5.12 -2.47
CA TYR A 39 7.80 -4.83 -2.17
C TYR A 39 7.70 -3.75 -1.10
N ILE A 40 6.57 -3.05 -1.10
CA ILE A 40 6.19 -2.08 -0.09
C ILE A 40 4.78 -2.36 0.37
N TYR A 41 4.48 -2.02 1.62
CA TYR A 41 3.17 -2.22 2.18
C TYR A 41 2.78 -1.06 3.10
N THR A 42 1.47 -0.84 3.21
CA THR A 42 0.92 0.08 4.21
C THR A 42 1.11 -0.51 5.61
N PRO A 43 1.27 0.31 6.66
CA PRO A 43 1.38 -0.20 8.03
C PRO A 43 0.23 -1.14 8.40
N ASN A 44 0.54 -2.20 9.13
CA ASN A 44 -0.41 -3.23 9.58
C ASN A 44 -1.13 -4.03 8.49
N PHE A 45 -0.81 -3.86 7.20
CA PHE A 45 -1.43 -4.62 6.12
C PHE A 45 -1.48 -6.14 6.44
N PRO A 46 -2.62 -6.83 6.27
CA PRO A 46 -3.88 -6.37 5.66
C PRO A 46 -4.85 -5.68 6.62
N LYS A 47 -4.50 -5.49 7.90
CA LYS A 47 -5.37 -4.88 8.91
C LYS A 47 -5.39 -3.35 8.77
N PRO A 48 -6.41 -2.68 9.33
CA PRO A 48 -6.48 -1.22 9.36
C PRO A 48 -5.24 -0.56 10.01
N TYR A 49 -4.86 0.59 9.48
CA TYR A 49 -3.83 1.47 10.02
C TYR A 49 -4.43 2.69 10.73
N LYS A 50 -3.65 3.33 11.61
CA LYS A 50 -4.08 4.54 12.30
C LYS A 50 -4.12 5.73 11.33
N VAL A 51 -5.14 6.57 11.46
CA VAL A 51 -5.32 7.82 10.69
C VAL A 51 -5.37 9.02 11.66
N PRO A 52 -4.96 10.24 11.23
CA PRO A 52 -4.41 10.58 9.92
C PRO A 52 -3.00 10.01 9.72
N ILE A 53 -2.68 9.66 8.47
CA ILE A 53 -1.38 9.10 8.08
C ILE A 53 -0.92 9.68 6.74
N GLN A 54 0.38 9.93 6.64
CA GLN A 54 1.05 10.32 5.41
C GLN A 54 2.32 9.51 5.25
N CYS A 55 2.42 8.77 4.14
CA CYS A 55 3.57 7.93 3.81
C CYS A 55 4.13 8.35 2.45
N GLN A 56 5.44 8.16 2.27
CA GLN A 56 6.08 8.41 1.00
C GLN A 56 7.12 7.34 0.68
N TRP A 57 6.94 6.66 -0.45
CA TRP A 57 7.89 5.69 -0.97
C TRP A 57 8.58 6.29 -2.19
N VAL A 58 9.89 6.46 -2.10
CA VAL A 58 10.73 7.01 -3.16
C VAL A 58 11.54 5.88 -3.76
N PHE A 59 11.32 5.61 -5.03
CA PHE A 59 12.07 4.63 -5.80
C PHE A 59 13.07 5.38 -6.67
N GLU A 60 14.35 5.08 -6.52
CA GLU A 60 15.41 5.64 -7.36
C GLU A 60 16.06 4.51 -8.15
N ALA A 61 15.70 4.44 -9.43
CA ALA A 61 16.29 3.51 -10.36
C ALA A 61 17.71 3.94 -10.76
N PRO A 62 18.64 3.00 -10.98
CA PRO A 62 19.97 3.33 -11.46
C PRO A 62 19.92 3.95 -12.87
N PRO A 63 20.99 4.64 -13.30
CA PRO A 63 21.07 5.20 -14.64
C PRO A 63 20.79 4.15 -15.73
N GLY A 64 19.91 4.49 -16.68
CA GLY A 64 19.49 3.58 -17.76
C GLY A 64 18.26 2.73 -17.43
N TYR A 65 17.76 2.77 -16.19
CA TYR A 65 16.57 2.06 -15.74
C TYR A 65 15.37 3.00 -15.56
N LYS A 66 14.19 2.40 -15.45
CA LYS A 66 12.91 3.00 -15.07
C LYS A 66 12.29 2.13 -13.97
N VAL A 67 11.32 2.67 -13.23
CA VAL A 67 10.62 1.98 -12.14
C VAL A 67 9.29 1.45 -12.68
N SER A 68 9.03 0.16 -12.43
CA SER A 68 7.73 -0.47 -12.61
C SER A 68 7.18 -0.87 -11.24
N VAL A 69 5.92 -0.53 -10.97
CA VAL A 69 5.20 -0.91 -9.75
C VAL A 69 4.04 -1.80 -10.15
N TYR A 70 3.86 -2.93 -9.47
CA TYR A 70 2.79 -3.90 -9.73
C TYR A 70 1.85 -3.99 -8.53
N PHE A 71 0.56 -3.82 -8.78
CA PHE A 71 -0.45 -3.64 -7.73
C PHE A 71 -1.00 -4.96 -7.19
N THR A 72 -0.11 -5.92 -6.91
CA THR A 72 -0.43 -7.30 -6.52
C THR A 72 -1.53 -7.42 -5.48
N GLN A 73 -1.47 -6.58 -4.44
CA GLN A 73 -2.48 -6.55 -3.39
C GLN A 73 -2.84 -5.10 -3.07
N PHE A 74 -3.59 -4.46 -3.97
CA PHE A 74 -3.99 -3.07 -3.84
C PHE A 74 -5.50 -2.94 -3.59
N TYR A 75 -5.87 -2.49 -2.39
CA TYR A 75 -7.27 -2.39 -1.95
C TYR A 75 -7.66 -0.96 -1.57
N MET A 76 -6.98 0.05 -2.12
CA MET A 76 -7.30 1.45 -1.85
C MET A 76 -8.01 2.08 -3.03
N LYS A 77 -9.20 2.66 -2.80
CA LYS A 77 -9.95 3.43 -3.79
C LYS A 77 -9.41 4.85 -3.94
N ARG A 78 -8.81 5.41 -2.89
CA ARG A 78 -8.31 6.79 -2.85
C ARG A 78 -7.14 6.92 -1.88
N GLY A 79 -6.45 8.05 -1.98
CA GLY A 79 -5.42 8.45 -1.02
C GLY A 79 -4.01 8.06 -1.43
N LEU A 80 -3.82 7.35 -2.55
CA LEU A 80 -2.51 7.11 -3.16
C LEU A 80 -2.39 7.91 -4.47
N ILE A 81 -1.27 8.62 -4.62
CA ILE A 81 -0.89 9.30 -5.87
C ILE A 81 0.54 8.89 -6.26
N ALA A 82 0.83 8.95 -7.55
CA ALA A 82 2.17 8.75 -8.11
C ALA A 82 2.64 10.01 -8.84
N ALA A 83 3.92 10.32 -8.69
CA ALA A 83 4.57 11.34 -9.48
C ALA A 83 6.03 10.97 -9.79
N ASP A 84 6.45 11.25 -11.01
CA ASP A 84 7.84 11.21 -11.42
C ASP A 84 8.58 12.49 -11.02
N TYR A 85 9.88 12.37 -10.82
CA TYR A 85 10.79 13.50 -10.61
C TYR A 85 12.09 13.32 -11.40
N THR A 86 12.69 14.44 -11.85
CA THR A 86 14.04 14.42 -12.44
C THR A 86 15.13 14.45 -11.36
N TYR A 87 14.80 15.01 -10.20
CA TYR A 87 15.65 15.04 -9.01
C TYR A 87 14.75 15.08 -7.77
N TYR A 88 15.12 14.34 -6.72
CA TYR A 88 14.36 14.31 -5.48
C TYR A 88 15.30 14.39 -4.27
N SER A 89 15.01 15.28 -3.33
CA SER A 89 15.77 15.42 -2.08
C SER A 89 14.98 14.86 -0.91
N GLN A 90 15.50 13.78 -0.31
CA GLN A 90 14.92 13.16 0.89
C GLN A 90 14.95 14.07 2.13
N HIS A 91 15.86 15.07 2.18
CA HIS A 91 16.03 15.94 3.34
C HIS A 91 14.89 16.95 3.48
N ILE A 92 14.38 17.44 2.35
CA ILE A 92 13.31 18.43 2.28
C ILE A 92 12.00 17.84 1.75
N GLN A 93 11.99 16.54 1.42
CA GLN A 93 10.84 15.81 0.84
C GLN A 93 10.22 16.53 -0.36
N ALA A 94 11.09 17.02 -1.24
CA ALA A 94 10.70 17.76 -2.43
C ALA A 94 11.64 17.44 -3.59
N GLY A 95 11.12 17.60 -4.80
CA GLY A 95 11.87 17.36 -6.02
C GLY A 95 11.54 18.36 -7.12
N VAL A 96 12.29 18.25 -8.21
CA VAL A 96 12.18 19.07 -9.42
C VAL A 96 11.69 18.19 -10.57
N GLY A 97 11.01 18.80 -11.55
CA GLY A 97 10.53 18.08 -12.74
C GLY A 97 9.37 17.13 -12.43
N ARG A 98 8.47 17.53 -11.51
CA ARG A 98 7.31 16.72 -11.11
C ARG A 98 6.40 16.47 -12.30
N TYR A 99 6.10 15.21 -12.57
CA TYR A 99 5.06 14.79 -13.51
C TYR A 99 4.07 13.86 -12.79
N ASP A 100 2.82 14.29 -12.67
CA ASP A 100 1.79 13.56 -11.92
C ASP A 100 1.08 12.52 -12.79
N PHE A 101 0.96 11.29 -12.28
CA PHE A 101 0.14 10.23 -12.88
C PHE A 101 -1.33 10.29 -12.42
N GLY A 102 -1.63 11.12 -11.41
CA GLY A 102 -2.96 11.23 -10.83
C GLY A 102 -3.19 10.32 -9.62
N VAL A 103 -4.47 10.13 -9.30
CA VAL A 103 -4.91 9.26 -8.20
C VAL A 103 -4.93 7.82 -8.69
N ILE A 104 -4.38 6.92 -7.89
CA ILE A 104 -4.42 5.48 -8.15
C ILE A 104 -5.56 4.91 -7.32
N SER A 105 -6.53 4.29 -7.99
CA SER A 105 -7.71 3.69 -7.37
C SER A 105 -7.80 2.22 -7.75
N SER A 106 -8.16 1.38 -6.78
CA SER A 106 -8.49 -0.02 -7.06
C SER A 106 -9.67 -0.14 -8.03
N ASP A 107 -10.59 0.83 -8.03
CA ASP A 107 -11.75 0.83 -8.92
C ASP A 107 -11.35 0.96 -10.41
N ASP A 108 -10.13 1.45 -10.70
CA ASP A 108 -9.58 1.53 -12.07
C ASP A 108 -8.82 0.25 -12.47
N GLU A 109 -8.77 -0.75 -11.58
CA GLU A 109 -8.09 -2.04 -11.76
C GLU A 109 -6.64 -1.92 -12.28
N PRO A 110 -5.79 -1.05 -11.68
CA PRO A 110 -4.44 -0.84 -12.17
C PRO A 110 -3.62 -2.11 -11.96
N THR A 111 -3.13 -2.74 -13.04
CA THR A 111 -2.23 -3.90 -12.92
C THR A 111 -0.80 -3.44 -12.62
N TYR A 112 -0.33 -2.40 -13.29
CA TYR A 112 0.99 -1.82 -13.09
C TYR A 112 1.03 -0.32 -13.38
N LEU A 113 2.09 0.34 -12.91
CA LEU A 113 2.47 1.72 -13.26
C LEU A 113 3.95 1.75 -13.63
N VAL A 114 4.27 2.45 -14.71
CA VAL A 114 5.65 2.57 -15.21
C VAL A 114 6.07 4.03 -15.19
N SER A 115 7.21 4.31 -14.58
CA SER A 115 7.80 5.65 -14.58
C SER A 115 8.39 6.00 -15.95
N ASN A 116 8.34 7.28 -16.29
CA ASN A 116 9.09 7.87 -17.40
C ASN A 116 10.48 8.33 -16.95
N GLN A 117 10.66 8.57 -15.65
CA GLN A 117 11.91 9.00 -15.03
C GLN A 117 12.59 7.91 -14.20
N GLN A 118 13.80 8.19 -13.73
CA GLN A 118 14.53 7.32 -12.80
C GLN A 118 13.93 7.37 -11.39
N ILE A 119 13.28 8.48 -11.02
CA ILE A 119 12.72 8.66 -9.69
C ILE A 119 11.21 8.67 -9.78
N LEU A 120 10.59 7.67 -9.13
CA LEU A 120 9.16 7.55 -8.94
C LEU A 120 8.85 7.74 -7.45
N VAL A 121 7.88 8.58 -7.13
CA VAL A 121 7.43 8.80 -5.76
C VAL A 121 5.96 8.45 -5.62
N LEU A 122 5.67 7.48 -4.76
CA LEU A 122 4.31 7.19 -4.32
C LEU A 122 4.05 7.93 -3.02
N THR A 123 2.98 8.72 -2.98
CA THR A 123 2.56 9.45 -1.78
C THR A 123 1.19 8.98 -1.35
N MET A 124 1.10 8.47 -0.13
CA MET A 124 -0.16 8.15 0.51
C MET A 124 -0.52 9.25 1.51
N ASN A 125 -1.75 9.73 1.47
CA ASN A 125 -2.30 10.68 2.43
C ASN A 125 -3.75 10.33 2.75
N VAL A 126 -3.99 9.90 3.98
CA VAL A 126 -5.31 9.43 4.44
C VAL A 126 -5.67 10.12 5.75
N ARG A 127 -6.82 10.79 5.77
CA ARG A 127 -7.33 11.51 6.95
C ARG A 127 -8.36 10.72 7.74
N SER A 128 -9.20 9.95 7.04
CA SER A 128 -10.23 9.05 7.59
C SER A 128 -10.28 7.78 6.76
N LEU A 129 -10.77 6.67 7.33
CA LEU A 129 -10.92 5.37 6.67
C LEU A 129 -12.27 5.20 5.93
N ASP A 130 -13.11 6.24 5.92
CA ASP A 130 -14.45 6.17 5.35
C ASP A 130 -14.41 5.96 3.83
N ASN A 131 -14.90 4.81 3.35
CA ASN A 131 -15.01 4.45 1.93
C ASN A 131 -13.71 4.56 1.12
N ILE A 132 -12.55 4.39 1.76
CA ILE A 132 -11.24 4.46 1.07
C ILE A 132 -10.74 3.09 0.61
N HIS A 133 -11.39 2.00 1.03
CA HIS A 133 -10.96 0.63 0.74
C HIS A 133 -11.96 -0.13 -0.13
N LEU A 134 -11.42 -1.04 -0.93
CA LEU A 134 -12.22 -2.03 -1.65
C LEU A 134 -12.87 -2.99 -0.65
N ARG A 135 -14.15 -3.31 -0.87
CA ARG A 135 -14.93 -4.27 -0.08
C ARG A 135 -15.60 -5.22 -1.06
N VAL A 136 -15.18 -6.48 -1.11
CA VAL A 136 -15.77 -7.49 -2.02
C VAL A 136 -16.13 -8.75 -1.26
N ARG A 137 -17.42 -9.11 -1.37
CA ARG A 137 -18.15 -10.22 -0.71
C ARG A 137 -17.51 -10.65 0.62
N GLU A 138 -17.60 -11.91 1.06
CA GLU A 138 -17.27 -12.28 2.44
C GLU A 138 -15.76 -12.26 2.74
N HIS A 139 -14.89 -12.34 1.72
CA HIS A 139 -13.48 -12.63 1.92
C HIS A 139 -12.55 -11.39 1.86
N ILE A 140 -13.00 -10.26 1.32
CA ILE A 140 -12.19 -9.02 1.19
C ILE A 140 -12.84 -7.85 1.95
N LEU A 141 -13.63 -8.11 3.01
CA LEU A 141 -14.27 -7.03 3.79
C LEU A 141 -13.34 -6.34 4.77
N ASP A 142 -12.33 -7.06 5.27
CA ASP A 142 -11.46 -6.63 6.37
C ASP A 142 -10.04 -6.30 5.91
N VAL A 143 -9.84 -6.16 4.59
CA VAL A 143 -8.54 -5.82 4.00
C VAL A 143 -8.43 -4.30 3.84
N SER A 144 -7.35 -3.74 4.37
CA SER A 144 -7.06 -2.31 4.35
C SER A 144 -5.65 -2.05 3.84
N GLY A 145 -5.53 -1.07 2.95
CA GLY A 145 -4.25 -0.60 2.42
C GLY A 145 -3.75 -1.44 1.26
N PHE A 146 -2.45 -1.67 1.20
CA PHE A 146 -1.84 -2.42 0.12
C PHE A 146 -0.54 -3.14 0.51
N ASN A 147 -0.18 -4.14 -0.31
CA ASN A 147 1.13 -4.79 -0.38
C ASN A 147 1.45 -5.01 -1.87
N ILE A 148 2.31 -4.14 -2.41
CA ILE A 148 2.60 -4.05 -3.84
C ILE A 148 4.08 -4.32 -4.09
N THR A 149 4.40 -4.88 -5.25
CA THR A 149 5.77 -5.16 -5.66
C THR A 149 6.28 -4.08 -6.60
N TYR A 150 7.59 -3.99 -6.73
CA TYR A 150 8.22 -3.10 -7.69
C TYR A 150 9.48 -3.74 -8.28
N GLU A 151 9.87 -3.23 -9.45
CA GLU A 151 11.06 -3.63 -10.18
C GLU A 151 11.66 -2.43 -10.91
N MET A 152 12.98 -2.34 -10.93
CA MET A 152 13.74 -1.42 -11.74
C MET A 152 14.14 -2.17 -13.00
N ILE A 153 13.53 -1.81 -14.13
CA ILE A 153 13.74 -2.45 -15.43
C ILE A 153 14.51 -1.52 -16.36
N LEU A 154 15.22 -2.07 -17.35
CA LEU A 154 15.92 -1.24 -18.32
C LEU A 154 14.91 -0.40 -19.13
N LYS A 155 15.30 0.80 -19.57
CA LYS A 155 14.38 1.68 -20.32
C LYS A 155 13.81 1.05 -21.59
N ASN A 156 14.61 0.23 -22.27
CA ASN A 156 14.26 -0.51 -23.49
C ASN A 156 13.55 -1.85 -23.21
N GLU A 157 13.48 -2.29 -21.96
CA GLU A 157 12.81 -3.52 -21.59
C GLU A 157 11.30 -3.29 -21.45
N THR A 158 10.54 -4.30 -21.87
CA THR A 158 9.09 -4.33 -21.75
C THR A 158 8.71 -4.67 -20.32
N VAL A 159 7.64 -4.06 -19.83
CA VAL A 159 7.08 -4.38 -18.51
C VAL A 159 6.46 -5.76 -18.56
N ARG A 160 6.56 -6.53 -17.47
CA ARG A 160 5.96 -7.88 -17.42
C ARG A 160 4.44 -7.79 -17.47
N GLU A 161 3.82 -8.71 -18.19
CA GLU A 161 2.37 -8.75 -18.42
C GLU A 161 1.65 -9.78 -17.55
N ASP A 162 2.38 -10.75 -16.99
CA ASP A 162 1.83 -11.84 -16.17
C ASP A 162 1.60 -11.44 -14.70
N SER A 163 1.58 -10.13 -14.37
CA SER A 163 1.20 -9.69 -13.02
C SER A 163 -0.30 -9.85 -12.80
N CYS A 164 -0.72 -10.10 -11.56
CA CYS A 164 -2.12 -10.24 -11.19
C CYS A 164 -2.57 -9.15 -10.21
N ILE A 165 -3.89 -8.98 -10.15
CA ILE A 165 -4.60 -8.24 -9.11
C ILE A 165 -5.72 -9.12 -8.56
N TYR A 166 -6.45 -8.66 -7.54
CA TYR A 166 -7.57 -9.41 -6.95
C TYR A 166 -8.64 -9.84 -7.98
N HIS A 167 -8.86 -9.04 -9.04
CA HIS A 167 -9.87 -9.31 -10.05
C HIS A 167 -9.46 -10.49 -10.96
N HIS A 168 -8.18 -10.57 -11.35
CA HIS A 168 -7.62 -11.73 -12.07
C HIS A 168 -7.70 -13.02 -11.22
N CYS A 169 -7.82 -12.90 -9.89
CA CYS A 169 -8.04 -14.03 -8.98
C CYS A 169 -9.53 -14.19 -8.62
N SER A 170 -10.43 -13.78 -9.52
CA SER A 170 -11.89 -13.92 -9.42
C SER A 170 -12.51 -13.37 -8.12
N PHE A 171 -11.82 -12.48 -7.41
CA PHE A 171 -12.15 -12.03 -6.04
C PHE A 171 -12.25 -13.16 -4.99
N THR A 172 -11.83 -14.37 -5.35
CA THR A 172 -11.88 -15.61 -4.56
C THR A 172 -10.46 -16.13 -4.28
N GLY A 173 -9.45 -15.29 -4.54
CA GLY A 173 -8.06 -15.54 -4.20
C GLY A 173 -7.27 -14.26 -4.03
N TYR A 174 -6.07 -14.40 -3.50
CA TYR A 174 -5.08 -13.34 -3.41
C TYR A 174 -4.04 -13.48 -4.52
N CYS A 175 -3.68 -12.39 -5.17
CA CYS A 175 -2.51 -12.37 -6.03
C CYS A 175 -1.24 -12.28 -5.17
N TYR A 176 -0.26 -13.13 -5.45
CA TYR A 176 1.07 -13.12 -4.82
C TYR A 176 2.17 -13.15 -5.87
N ALA A 177 3.29 -12.51 -5.55
CA ALA A 177 4.56 -12.72 -6.24
C ALA A 177 5.36 -13.84 -5.56
N SER A 178 6.15 -14.57 -6.34
CA SER A 178 7.16 -15.49 -5.83
C SER A 178 8.23 -14.75 -5.03
N ALA A 179 8.95 -15.47 -4.15
CA ALA A 179 9.95 -14.86 -3.26
C ALA A 179 11.09 -14.11 -3.99
N ASP A 180 11.35 -14.50 -5.25
CA ASP A 180 12.32 -13.90 -6.15
C ASP A 180 11.70 -12.90 -7.13
N PHE A 181 10.39 -12.63 -7.04
CA PHE A 181 9.59 -11.74 -7.89
C PHE A 181 9.56 -12.10 -9.38
N THR A 182 9.88 -13.36 -9.73
CA THR A 182 9.91 -13.81 -11.14
C THR A 182 8.56 -14.29 -11.65
N ARG A 183 7.63 -14.67 -10.77
CA ARG A 183 6.30 -15.19 -11.11
C ARG A 183 5.23 -14.61 -10.22
N TYR A 184 4.03 -14.44 -10.77
CA TYR A 184 2.87 -13.96 -10.06
C TYR A 184 1.74 -14.97 -10.28
N ALA A 185 0.99 -15.27 -9.23
CA ALA A 185 -0.05 -16.28 -9.28
C ALA A 185 -1.13 -16.02 -8.24
N CYS A 186 -2.32 -16.54 -8.51
CA CYS A 186 -3.42 -16.52 -7.56
C CYS A 186 -3.27 -17.63 -6.52
N LYS A 187 -3.52 -17.28 -5.26
CA LYS A 187 -3.71 -18.22 -4.15
C LYS A 187 -5.17 -18.18 -3.73
N CYS A 188 -5.87 -19.27 -4.00
CA CYS A 188 -7.31 -19.34 -3.79
C CYS A 188 -7.69 -19.43 -2.31
N PHE A 189 -8.86 -18.89 -1.99
CA PHE A 189 -9.51 -19.08 -0.70
C PHE A 189 -10.00 -20.52 -0.58
N ASN A 190 -10.36 -20.92 0.64
CA ASN A 190 -10.85 -22.27 0.89
C ASN A 190 -12.12 -22.56 0.08
N GLY A 191 -12.16 -23.70 -0.60
CA GLY A 191 -13.26 -24.10 -1.49
C GLY A 191 -13.15 -23.60 -2.93
N TYR A 192 -12.16 -22.74 -3.25
CA TYR A 192 -11.91 -22.25 -4.60
C TYR A 192 -10.62 -22.84 -5.18
N PHE A 193 -10.58 -23.05 -6.49
CA PHE A 193 -9.43 -23.61 -7.20
C PHE A 193 -9.37 -23.16 -8.68
N GLY A 194 -8.29 -23.54 -9.37
CA GLY A 194 -7.95 -23.07 -10.72
C GLY A 194 -6.83 -22.03 -10.71
N GLU A 195 -6.32 -21.69 -11.89
CA GLU A 195 -5.24 -20.69 -12.06
C GLU A 195 -5.67 -19.29 -11.62
N GLU A 196 -6.96 -18.97 -11.79
CA GLU A 196 -7.58 -17.66 -11.48
C GLU A 196 -8.56 -17.76 -10.30
N CYS A 197 -8.56 -18.89 -9.57
CA CYS A 197 -9.50 -19.18 -8.49
C CYS A 197 -10.97 -19.14 -8.92
N GLN A 198 -11.21 -19.40 -10.21
CA GLN A 198 -12.49 -19.26 -10.86
C GLN A 198 -13.49 -20.39 -10.53
N TYR A 199 -13.00 -21.52 -10.04
CA TYR A 199 -13.83 -22.71 -9.80
C TYR A 199 -14.11 -22.97 -8.33
N ASP A 200 -15.25 -23.59 -8.06
CA ASP A 200 -15.58 -24.25 -6.80
C ASP A 200 -16.26 -25.61 -7.06
N ASP A 201 -16.68 -26.31 -6.00
CA ASP A 201 -17.33 -27.63 -6.11
C ASP A 201 -18.65 -27.59 -6.90
N ALA A 202 -19.35 -26.46 -6.88
CA ALA A 202 -20.64 -26.27 -7.57
C ALA A 202 -20.47 -25.81 -9.02
N CYS A 203 -19.35 -25.15 -9.32
CA CYS A 203 -19.09 -24.41 -10.55
C CYS A 203 -17.64 -24.64 -10.96
N GLY A 204 -17.36 -25.87 -11.42
CA GLY A 204 -16.03 -26.32 -11.81
C GLY A 204 -16.09 -27.31 -12.97
N PRO A 205 -14.95 -27.66 -13.57
CA PRO A 205 -14.88 -28.56 -14.73
C PRO A 205 -15.44 -29.97 -14.45
N ASN A 206 -15.52 -30.36 -13.18
CA ASN A 206 -16.09 -31.65 -12.74
C ASN A 206 -17.51 -31.50 -12.17
N SER A 207 -18.08 -30.29 -12.17
CA SER A 207 -19.43 -30.06 -11.64
C SER A 207 -20.48 -30.57 -12.63
N THR A 208 -21.59 -31.07 -12.10
CA THR A 208 -22.75 -31.46 -12.92
C THR A 208 -23.60 -30.27 -13.35
N SER A 209 -23.27 -29.07 -12.85
CA SER A 209 -23.99 -27.83 -13.12
C SER A 209 -23.10 -26.86 -13.90
N GLU A 210 -23.37 -26.70 -15.18
CA GLU A 210 -22.66 -25.72 -16.03
C GLU A 210 -23.15 -24.27 -15.80
N VAL A 211 -24.16 -24.10 -14.93
CA VAL A 211 -24.92 -22.86 -14.76
C VAL A 211 -24.92 -22.45 -13.29
N CYS A 212 -24.44 -21.25 -13.01
CA CYS A 212 -24.51 -20.63 -11.69
C CYS A 212 -25.98 -20.44 -11.26
N GLN A 213 -26.23 -20.32 -9.96
CA GLN A 213 -27.60 -20.13 -9.42
C GLN A 213 -28.34 -18.88 -9.98
N ASN A 214 -27.61 -17.93 -10.56
CA ASN A 214 -28.14 -16.73 -11.22
C ASN A 214 -28.36 -16.89 -12.74
N GLY A 215 -28.22 -18.11 -13.29
CA GLY A 215 -28.36 -18.37 -14.73
C GLY A 215 -27.13 -17.99 -15.57
N GLY A 216 -26.03 -17.57 -14.96
CA GLY A 216 -24.75 -17.35 -15.65
C GLY A 216 -24.03 -18.65 -15.95
N THR A 217 -23.09 -18.64 -16.90
CA THR A 217 -22.20 -19.78 -17.16
C THR A 217 -20.99 -19.73 -16.25
N CYS A 218 -20.63 -20.87 -15.67
CA CYS A 218 -19.37 -21.05 -14.96
C CYS A 218 -18.20 -20.72 -15.90
N ARG A 219 -17.29 -19.85 -15.47
CA ARG A 219 -16.11 -19.42 -16.24
C ARG A 219 -14.91 -19.33 -15.32
#